data_AF-A0A2S9JU52-F1
#
_entry.id   AF-A0A2S9JU52-F1
#
_cell.length_a   1.000
_cell.length_b   1.000
_cell.length_c   1.000
_cell.angle_alpha   90.00
_cell.angle_beta   90.00
_cell.angle_gamma   90.00
#
_symmetry.space_group_name_H-M   'P 1'
#
loop_
_entity.id
_entity.type
_entity.pdbx_description
1 polymer ?
#
loop_
_entity_poly.entity_id
_entity_poly.type
_entity_poly.pdbx_seq_one_letter_code
_entity_poly.pdbx_strand_id
1 'polypeptide(L)'
;MELCEAYESDVNILAVALLHDVLEDTAVSEEELSRFLRETMAANDAQKTLRYVIELTDIYIKADYLHLNRRQRKTRENERFQKITPQAQTIKYADITDNCIEIVKHDTDFALLFLHECRDVLHLLNKGNEDLYQRAVDAVSTALDNLPQSKRENRSTRRFPSK
;
A
#
# COMPACT_ATOMS: atom_id res chain seq x y z
N MET A 1 -8.96 9.33 0.61
CA MET A 1 -7.83 9.20 1.55
C MET A 1 -7.65 10.53 2.30
N GLU A 2 -8.55 10.82 3.25
CA GLU A 2 -8.57 12.10 4.00
C GLU A 2 -7.34 12.27 4.91
N LEU A 3 -6.75 11.15 5.34
CA LEU A 3 -5.63 11.17 6.27
C LEU A 3 -4.39 11.86 5.70
N CYS A 4 -4.13 11.76 4.40
CA CYS A 4 -2.96 12.35 3.76
C CYS A 4 -2.96 13.90 3.84
N GLU A 5 -4.14 14.52 3.75
CA GLU A 5 -4.32 15.99 3.84
C GLU A 5 -3.92 16.56 5.20
N ALA A 6 -3.93 15.74 6.26
CA ALA A 6 -3.51 16.18 7.59
C ALA A 6 -1.98 16.29 7.73
N TYR A 7 -1.19 15.71 6.82
CA TYR A 7 0.27 15.65 6.89
C TYR A 7 0.97 16.29 5.70
N GLU A 8 0.26 16.55 4.61
CA GLU A 8 0.82 17.08 3.36
C GLU A 8 -0.09 18.18 2.79
N SER A 9 0.53 19.24 2.26
CA SER A 9 -0.17 20.37 1.63
C SER A 9 0.22 20.60 0.16
N ASP A 10 1.17 19.82 -0.37
CA ASP A 10 1.53 19.87 -1.79
C ASP A 10 0.41 19.24 -2.61
N VAL A 11 -0.20 20.05 -3.48
CA VAL A 11 -1.31 19.64 -4.35
C VAL A 11 -0.99 18.40 -5.18
N ASN A 12 0.28 18.20 -5.54
CA ASN A 12 0.70 17.00 -6.27
C ASN A 12 0.54 15.75 -5.41
N ILE A 13 0.90 15.82 -4.12
CA ILE A 13 0.80 14.68 -3.20
C ILE A 13 -0.67 14.36 -2.94
N LEU A 14 -1.51 15.38 -2.80
CA LEU A 14 -2.96 15.20 -2.66
C LEU A 14 -3.60 14.64 -3.93
N ALA A 15 -3.14 15.04 -5.12
CA ALA A 15 -3.60 14.46 -6.37
C ALA A 15 -3.21 12.98 -6.48
N VAL A 16 -1.97 12.62 -6.13
CA VAL A 16 -1.54 11.21 -6.11
C VAL A 16 -2.36 10.42 -5.11
N ALA A 17 -2.59 10.96 -3.92
CA ALA A 17 -3.43 10.35 -2.90
C ALA A 17 -4.82 9.96 -3.44
N LEU A 18 -5.42 10.80 -4.29
CA LEU A 18 -6.70 10.51 -4.93
C LEU A 18 -6.61 9.50 -6.09
N LEU A 19 -5.45 9.39 -6.72
CA LEU A 19 -5.25 8.64 -7.98
C LEU A 19 -4.43 7.35 -7.84
N HIS A 20 -3.91 7.04 -6.64
CA HIS A 20 -2.90 6.01 -6.45
C HIS A 20 -3.31 4.60 -6.92
N ASP A 21 -4.60 4.28 -6.84
CA ASP A 21 -5.15 2.98 -7.29
C ASP A 21 -5.69 3.00 -8.72
N VAL A 22 -5.69 4.15 -9.41
CA VAL A 22 -6.33 4.25 -10.74
C VAL A 22 -5.70 3.29 -11.75
N LEU A 23 -4.39 3.10 -11.71
CA LEU A 23 -3.70 2.18 -12.60
C LEU A 23 -3.83 0.70 -12.18
N GLU A 24 -4.22 0.43 -10.93
CA GLU A 24 -4.37 -0.94 -10.41
C GLU A 24 -5.81 -1.45 -10.54
N ASP A 25 -6.79 -0.62 -10.18
CA ASP A 25 -8.19 -1.02 -10.00
C ASP A 25 -9.12 -0.61 -11.15
N THR A 26 -8.59 0.07 -12.17
CA THR A 26 -9.38 0.53 -13.32
C THR A 26 -8.75 0.11 -14.65
N ALA A 27 -9.48 0.32 -15.74
CA ALA A 27 -8.98 0.05 -17.09
C ALA A 27 -8.11 1.18 -17.66
N VAL A 28 -7.87 2.25 -16.89
CA VAL A 28 -7.11 3.43 -17.34
C VAL A 28 -5.65 3.07 -17.57
N SER A 29 -5.12 3.42 -18.75
CA SER A 29 -3.70 3.24 -19.05
C SER A 29 -2.82 4.36 -18.47
N GLU A 30 -1.53 4.11 -18.35
CA GLU A 30 -0.55 5.13 -17.96
C GLU A 30 -0.60 6.34 -18.91
N GLU A 31 -0.75 6.11 -20.22
CA GLU A 31 -0.85 7.17 -21.23
C GLU A 31 -2.13 7.99 -21.10
N GLU A 32 -3.26 7.35 -20.77
CA GLU A 32 -4.53 8.02 -20.54
C GLU A 32 -4.47 8.89 -19.29
N LEU A 33 -3.92 8.36 -18.19
CA LEU A 33 -3.70 9.13 -16.97
C LEU A 33 -2.74 10.30 -17.20
N SER A 34 -1.65 10.08 -17.94
CA SER A 34 -0.69 11.12 -18.32
C SER A 34 -1.34 12.26 -19.10
N ARG A 35 -2.22 11.92 -20.07
CA ARG A 35 -2.98 12.91 -20.84
C ARG A 35 -3.90 13.71 -19.93
N PHE A 36 -4.70 13.03 -19.11
CA PHE A 36 -5.61 13.67 -18.17
C PHE A 36 -4.89 14.66 -17.23
N LEU A 37 -3.75 14.24 -16.65
CA LEU A 37 -2.97 15.10 -15.77
C LEU A 37 -2.43 16.34 -16.50
N ARG A 38 -1.91 16.19 -17.72
CA ARG A 38 -1.42 17.33 -18.52
C ARG A 38 -2.51 18.34 -18.90
N GLU A 39 -3.75 17.87 -19.05
CA GLU A 39 -4.91 18.74 -19.32
C GLU A 39 -5.42 19.44 -18.06
N THR A 40 -5.14 18.88 -16.87
CA THR A 40 -5.72 19.33 -15.60
C THR A 40 -4.77 20.19 -14.76
N MET A 41 -3.46 19.99 -14.87
CA MET A 41 -2.44 20.70 -14.08
C MET A 41 -1.21 21.10 -14.90
N ALA A 42 -0.34 21.93 -14.33
CA ALA A 42 0.88 22.38 -15.00
C ALA A 42 1.77 21.18 -15.38
N ALA A 43 2.51 21.28 -16.49
CA ALA A 43 3.24 20.14 -17.05
C ALA A 43 4.22 19.46 -16.07
N ASN A 44 4.90 20.24 -15.22
CA ASN A 44 5.82 19.71 -14.20
C ASN A 44 5.08 18.96 -13.09
N ASP A 45 3.93 19.51 -12.65
CA ASP A 45 3.06 18.92 -11.63
C ASP A 45 2.44 17.61 -12.14
N ALA A 46 1.97 17.61 -13.39
CA ALA A 46 1.45 16.41 -14.07
C ALA A 46 2.51 15.30 -14.12
N GLN A 47 3.74 15.63 -14.51
CA GLN A 47 4.83 14.65 -14.58
C GLN A 47 5.20 14.11 -13.18
N LYS A 48 5.25 14.98 -12.18
CA LYS A 48 5.54 14.61 -10.78
C LYS A 48 4.45 13.69 -10.22
N THR A 49 3.19 14.06 -10.42
CA THR A 49 2.01 13.29 -9.98
C THR A 49 1.99 11.91 -10.64
N LEU A 50 2.12 11.84 -11.97
CA LEU A 50 2.15 10.57 -12.69
C LEU A 50 3.27 9.64 -12.19
N ARG A 51 4.48 10.19 -11.98
CA ARG A 51 5.60 9.40 -11.46
C ARG A 51 5.27 8.76 -10.12
N TYR A 52 4.64 9.50 -9.21
CA TYR A 52 4.30 8.97 -7.89
C TYR A 52 3.16 7.97 -7.92
N VAL A 53 2.17 8.13 -8.81
CA VAL A 53 1.15 7.10 -9.03
C VAL A 53 1.81 5.80 -9.52
N ILE A 54 2.71 5.88 -10.50
CA ILE A 54 3.47 4.71 -11.00
C ILE A 54 4.34 4.08 -9.89
N GLU A 55 4.97 4.90 -9.04
CA GLU A 55 5.72 4.40 -7.88
C GLU A 55 4.82 3.62 -6.92
N LEU A 56 3.54 3.97 -6.79
CA LEU A 56 2.60 3.35 -5.87
C LEU A 56 1.84 2.14 -6.45
N THR A 57 1.77 2.01 -7.78
CA THR A 57 1.09 0.90 -8.47
C THR A 57 1.86 -0.41 -8.29
N ASP A 58 1.20 -1.49 -7.86
CA ASP A 58 1.83 -2.81 -7.71
C ASP A 58 2.32 -3.35 -9.07
N ILE A 59 3.57 -3.85 -9.14
CA ILE A 59 4.13 -4.47 -10.37
C ILE A 59 4.04 -5.99 -10.29
N TYR A 60 4.31 -6.58 -9.13
CA TYR A 60 4.32 -8.02 -8.95
C TYR A 60 2.90 -8.55 -8.72
N ILE A 61 2.02 -8.33 -9.69
CA ILE A 61 0.63 -8.79 -9.66
C ILE A 61 0.51 -10.26 -10.10
N LYS A 62 -0.60 -10.90 -9.72
CA LYS A 62 -0.84 -12.32 -10.04
C LYS A 62 -0.92 -12.57 -11.54
N ALA A 63 -1.53 -11.64 -12.31
CA ALA A 63 -1.74 -11.79 -13.74
C ALA A 63 -0.41 -11.94 -14.49
N ASP A 64 0.59 -11.11 -14.16
CA ASP A 64 1.87 -11.07 -14.87
C ASP A 64 2.89 -12.06 -14.29
N TYR A 65 2.75 -12.41 -13.00
CA TYR A 65 3.69 -13.27 -12.29
C TYR A 65 3.05 -14.56 -11.77
N LEU A 66 2.37 -15.31 -12.65
CA LEU A 66 1.71 -16.59 -12.34
C LEU A 66 2.65 -17.65 -11.73
N HIS A 67 3.93 -17.60 -12.07
CA HIS A 67 4.97 -18.50 -11.56
C HIS A 67 5.40 -18.19 -10.11
N LEU A 68 5.02 -17.04 -9.57
CA LEU A 68 5.32 -16.63 -8.20
C LEU A 68 4.10 -16.86 -7.30
N ASN A 69 4.34 -17.37 -6.09
CA ASN A 69 3.30 -17.38 -5.07
C ASN A 69 3.11 -15.98 -4.44
N ARG A 70 2.03 -15.78 -3.66
CA ARG A 70 1.70 -14.47 -3.04
C ARG A 70 2.86 -13.90 -2.23
N ARG A 71 3.51 -14.74 -1.42
CA ARG A 71 4.64 -14.32 -0.56
C ARG A 71 5.80 -13.81 -1.41
N GLN A 72 6.18 -14.54 -2.47
CA GLN A 72 7.24 -14.12 -3.39
C GLN A 72 6.92 -12.80 -4.09
N ARG A 73 5.66 -12.62 -4.52
CA ARG A 73 5.20 -11.36 -5.12
C ARG A 73 5.32 -10.20 -4.14
N LYS A 74 4.77 -10.34 -2.93
CA LYS A 74 4.85 -9.29 -1.90
C LYS A 74 6.28 -9.01 -1.42
N THR A 75 7.17 -10.00 -1.33
CA THR A 75 8.59 -9.75 -1.03
C THR A 75 9.25 -8.85 -2.08
N ARG A 76 9.05 -9.16 -3.38
CA ARG A 76 9.62 -8.34 -4.47
C ARG A 76 8.98 -6.96 -4.54
N GLU A 77 7.68 -6.87 -4.26
CA GLU A 77 6.96 -5.60 -4.20
C GLU A 77 7.52 -4.72 -3.06
N ASN A 78 7.75 -5.30 -1.89
CA ASN A 78 8.35 -4.59 -0.76
C ASN A 78 9.78 -4.10 -1.06
N GLU A 79 10.60 -4.91 -1.74
CA GLU A 79 11.94 -4.51 -2.20
C GLU A 79 11.90 -3.34 -3.19
N ARG A 80 10.83 -3.25 -4.00
CA ARG A 80 10.58 -2.12 -4.89
C ARG A 80 10.12 -0.90 -4.10
N PHE A 81 9.12 -1.05 -3.24
CA PHE A 81 8.58 0.04 -2.43
C PHE A 81 9.63 0.70 -1.55
N GLN A 82 10.62 -0.04 -1.04
CA GLN A 82 11.75 0.54 -0.31
C GLN A 82 12.49 1.64 -1.10
N LYS A 83 12.46 1.58 -2.45
CA LYS A 83 13.18 2.49 -3.35
C LYS A 83 12.35 3.68 -3.82
N ILE A 84 11.04 3.70 -3.56
CA ILE A 84 10.18 4.83 -3.96
C ILE A 84 10.55 6.09 -3.17
N THR A 85 10.04 7.22 -3.65
CA THR A 85 10.33 8.52 -3.04
C THR A 85 9.73 8.68 -1.64
N PRO A 86 10.32 9.54 -0.78
CA PRO A 86 9.75 9.88 0.52
C PRO A 86 8.26 10.21 0.48
N GLN A 87 7.85 10.99 -0.51
CA GLN A 87 6.46 11.43 -0.67
C GLN A 87 5.52 10.27 -1.02
N ALA A 88 5.94 9.37 -1.92
CA ALA A 88 5.19 8.15 -2.20
C ALA A 88 5.10 7.25 -0.96
N GLN A 89 6.17 7.15 -0.16
CA GLN A 89 6.09 6.43 1.13
C GLN A 89 5.07 7.06 2.09
N THR A 90 5.03 8.40 2.21
CA THR A 90 4.01 9.11 3.01
C THR A 90 2.59 8.72 2.58
N ILE A 91 2.32 8.68 1.27
CA ILE A 91 1.02 8.24 0.74
C ILE A 91 0.74 6.78 1.10
N LYS A 92 1.74 5.90 0.96
CA LYS A 92 1.59 4.49 1.32
C LYS A 92 1.27 4.30 2.82
N TYR A 93 1.77 5.16 3.69
CA TYR A 93 1.42 5.13 5.12
C TYR A 93 -0.05 5.48 5.35
N ALA A 94 -0.57 6.50 4.64
CA ALA A 94 -1.97 6.87 4.71
C ALA A 94 -2.87 5.72 4.22
N ASP A 95 -2.56 5.17 3.04
CA ASP A 95 -3.23 4.02 2.43
C ASP A 95 -3.30 2.81 3.39
N ILE A 96 -2.16 2.43 3.97
CA ILE A 96 -2.09 1.33 4.95
C ILE A 96 -2.96 1.64 6.18
N THR A 97 -2.93 2.87 6.68
CA THR A 97 -3.69 3.24 7.89
C THR A 97 -5.20 3.14 7.65
N ASP A 98 -5.68 3.67 6.53
CA ASP A 98 -7.09 3.63 6.15
C ASP A 98 -7.54 2.17 5.93
N ASN A 99 -6.77 1.40 5.16
CA ASN A 99 -7.07 -0.01 4.87
C ASN A 99 -7.05 -0.92 6.11
N CYS A 100 -6.16 -0.67 7.07
CA CYS A 100 -6.11 -1.45 8.31
C CYS A 100 -7.38 -1.30 9.15
N ILE A 101 -7.99 -0.11 9.14
CA ILE A 101 -9.24 0.17 9.86
C ILE A 101 -10.41 -0.55 9.19
N GLU A 102 -10.41 -0.63 7.86
CA GLU A 102 -11.49 -1.26 7.09
C GLU A 102 -11.42 -2.79 7.10
N ILE A 103 -10.25 -3.38 6.92
CA ILE A 103 -10.11 -4.84 6.76
C ILE A 103 -10.59 -5.62 7.99
N VAL A 104 -10.36 -5.07 9.19
CA VAL A 104 -10.80 -5.68 10.45
C VAL A 104 -12.33 -5.70 10.56
N LYS A 105 -13.02 -4.74 9.92
CA LYS A 105 -14.49 -4.66 9.91
C LYS A 105 -15.12 -5.62 8.89
N HIS A 106 -14.44 -5.90 7.78
CA HIS A 106 -15.05 -6.57 6.62
C HIS A 106 -14.62 -8.02 6.40
N ASP A 107 -13.33 -8.36 6.55
CA ASP A 107 -12.82 -9.70 6.28
C ASP A 107 -11.81 -10.14 7.34
N THR A 108 -12.35 -10.68 8.44
CA THR A 108 -11.51 -11.14 9.56
C THR A 108 -10.67 -12.36 9.22
N ASP A 109 -10.98 -13.14 8.17
CA ASP A 109 -10.22 -14.34 7.78
C ASP A 109 -8.93 -13.96 7.06
N PHE A 110 -9.02 -12.94 6.21
CA PHE A 110 -7.87 -12.40 5.49
C PHE A 110 -7.08 -11.37 6.30
N ALA A 111 -7.72 -10.67 7.26
CA ALA A 111 -7.10 -9.59 8.04
C ALA A 111 -5.74 -9.94 8.65
N LEU A 112 -5.56 -11.14 9.23
CA LEU A 112 -4.27 -11.51 9.85
C LEU A 112 -3.12 -11.53 8.82
N LEU A 113 -3.38 -12.10 7.64
CA LEU A 113 -2.38 -12.16 6.58
C LEU A 113 -2.06 -10.75 6.06
N PHE A 114 -3.09 -9.97 5.78
CA PHE A 114 -2.95 -8.60 5.30
C PHE A 114 -2.16 -7.72 6.28
N LEU A 115 -2.51 -7.73 7.56
CA LEU A 115 -1.83 -6.91 8.58
C LEU A 115 -0.36 -7.28 8.76
N HIS A 116 -0.01 -8.57 8.61
CA HIS A 116 1.39 -8.98 8.57
C HIS A 116 2.11 -8.46 7.32
N GLU A 117 1.46 -8.48 6.16
CA GLU A 117 2.02 -7.90 4.93
C GLU A 117 2.23 -6.38 5.06
N CYS A 118 1.28 -5.65 5.66
CA CYS A 118 1.40 -4.21 5.98
C CYS A 118 2.58 -3.94 6.91
N ARG A 119 2.73 -4.71 7.99
CA ARG A 119 3.85 -4.57 8.91
C ARG A 119 5.20 -4.81 8.22
N ASP A 120 5.28 -5.85 7.38
CA ASP A 120 6.51 -6.22 6.68
C ASP A 120 6.95 -5.14 5.69
N VAL A 121 6.00 -4.47 5.00
CA VAL A 121 6.35 -3.33 4.13
C VAL A 121 6.71 -2.09 4.95
N LEU A 122 5.98 -1.75 6.02
CA LEU A 122 6.29 -0.59 6.86
C LEU A 122 7.70 -0.65 7.44
N HIS A 123 8.19 -1.82 7.87
CA HIS A 123 9.57 -1.95 8.35
C HIS A 123 10.64 -1.56 7.33
N LEU A 124 10.30 -1.52 6.03
CA LEU A 124 11.20 -1.14 4.94
C LEU A 124 11.01 0.30 4.48
N LEU A 125 9.87 0.93 4.78
CA LEU A 125 9.54 2.29 4.39
C LEU A 125 9.81 3.23 5.56
N ASN A 126 10.94 3.93 5.52
CA ASN A 126 11.43 4.77 6.62
C ASN A 126 11.85 6.18 6.17
N LYS A 127 11.35 6.65 5.02
CA LYS A 127 11.80 7.91 4.41
C LYS A 127 10.73 9.00 4.37
N GLY A 128 9.45 8.63 4.43
CA GLY A 128 8.32 9.58 4.39
C GLY A 128 8.13 10.35 5.70
N ASN A 129 6.94 10.94 5.87
CA ASN A 129 6.57 11.67 7.08
C ASN A 129 6.62 10.76 8.33
N GLU A 130 7.40 11.16 9.34
CA GLU A 130 7.68 10.35 10.53
C GLU A 130 6.44 10.17 11.43
N ASP A 131 5.64 11.23 11.62
CA ASP A 131 4.44 11.17 12.45
C ASP A 131 3.38 10.25 11.83
N LEU A 132 3.20 10.33 10.51
CA LEU A 132 2.28 9.46 9.80
C LEU A 132 2.79 8.01 9.74
N TYR A 133 4.10 7.81 9.60
CA TYR A 133 4.72 6.49 9.70
C TYR A 133 4.41 5.85 11.06
N GLN A 134 4.63 6.57 12.15
CA GLN A 134 4.36 6.06 13.49
C GLN A 134 2.87 5.71 13.66
N ARG A 135 1.98 6.57 13.16
CA ARG A 135 0.53 6.31 13.16
C ARG A 135 0.16 5.05 12.37
N ALA A 136 0.78 4.80 11.23
CA ALA A 136 0.55 3.58 10.44
C ALA A 136 1.03 2.33 11.20
N VAL A 137 2.22 2.38 11.82
CA VAL A 137 2.74 1.30 12.65
C VAL A 137 1.82 1.00 13.84
N ASP A 138 1.34 2.03 14.51
CA ASP A 138 0.43 1.90 15.65
C ASP A 138 -0.93 1.33 15.23
N ALA A 139 -1.47 1.77 14.08
CA ALA A 139 -2.71 1.27 13.52
C ALA A 139 -2.62 -0.23 13.19
N VAL A 140 -1.55 -0.65 12.52
CA VAL A 140 -1.31 -2.07 12.20
C VAL A 140 -1.15 -2.90 13.48
N SER A 141 -0.38 -2.41 14.45
CA SER A 141 -0.15 -3.12 15.72
C SER A 141 -1.45 -3.28 16.51
N THR A 142 -2.22 -2.20 16.63
CA THR A 142 -3.54 -2.21 17.28
C THR A 142 -4.51 -3.16 16.58
N ALA A 143 -4.53 -3.16 15.26
CA ALA A 143 -5.37 -4.06 14.47
C ALA A 143 -4.99 -5.53 14.70
N LEU A 144 -3.69 -5.86 14.73
CA LEU A 144 -3.19 -7.20 15.05
C LEU A 144 -3.59 -7.62 16.48
N ASP A 145 -3.49 -6.69 17.43
CA ASP A 145 -3.82 -6.92 18.85
C ASP A 145 -5.31 -7.15 19.09
N ASN A 146 -6.18 -6.58 18.25
CA ASN A 146 -7.62 -6.77 18.33
C ASN A 146 -8.14 -8.01 17.60
N LEU A 147 -7.31 -8.75 16.85
CA LEU A 147 -7.73 -9.99 16.22
C LEU A 147 -8.03 -11.10 17.25
N PRO A 148 -9.10 -11.91 17.04
CA PRO A 148 -9.45 -12.99 17.96
C PRO A 148 -8.33 -14.02 18.14
N GLN A 149 -8.10 -14.47 19.39
CA GLN A 149 -7.04 -15.43 19.75
C GLN A 149 -7.07 -16.73 18.93
N SER A 150 -8.24 -17.23 18.54
CA SER A 150 -8.40 -18.46 17.74
C SER A 150 -7.72 -18.41 16.36
N LYS A 151 -7.36 -17.22 15.87
CA LYS A 151 -6.67 -17.03 14.58
C LYS A 151 -5.16 -16.88 14.70
N ARG A 152 -4.62 -16.55 15.88
CA ARG A 152 -3.17 -16.44 16.12
C ARG A 152 -2.46 -17.80 16.17
N GLU A 153 -3.17 -18.87 16.56
CA GLU A 153 -2.60 -20.21 16.78
C GLU A 153 -2.71 -21.16 15.55
N ASN A 154 -3.66 -20.92 14.64
CA ASN A 154 -4.00 -21.82 13.53
C ASN A 154 -2.95 -21.94 12.40
N ARG A 155 -1.81 -21.23 12.47
CA ARG A 155 -0.66 -21.43 11.57
C ARG A 155 0.41 -22.37 12.12
N SER A 156 0.46 -22.60 13.44
CA SER A 156 1.45 -23.52 14.03
C SER A 156 1.13 -24.99 13.73
N THR A 157 -0.15 -25.31 13.50
CA THR A 157 -0.65 -26.67 13.26
C THR A 157 -0.70 -27.09 11.78
N ARG A 158 -0.37 -26.21 10.83
CA ARG A 158 -0.22 -26.57 9.40
C ARG A 158 1.20 -26.98 9.01
N ARG A 159 1.94 -27.63 9.92
CA ARG A 159 3.13 -28.42 9.56
C ARG A 159 2.64 -29.76 8.98
N PHE A 160 2.78 -29.88 7.66
CA PHE A 160 2.73 -31.07 6.80
C PHE A 160 2.27 -32.41 7.44
N PRO A 161 1.23 -33.08 6.88
CA PRO A 161 1.13 -34.52 7.05
C PRO A 161 2.26 -35.18 6.25
N SER A 162 3.15 -35.86 6.95
CA SER A 162 4.13 -36.77 6.38
C SER A 162 3.42 -37.93 5.69
N LYS A 163 3.58 -38.02 4.37
CA LYS A 163 3.63 -39.28 3.62
C LYS A 163 4.60 -39.13 2.46
#